data_AF-A0A1I6V314-F1
#
_entry.id   AF-A0A1I6V314-F1
#
_cell.length_a   1.000
_cell.length_b   1.000
_cell.length_c   1.000
_cell.angle_alpha   90.00
_cell.angle_beta   90.00
_cell.angle_gamma   90.00
#
_symmetry.space_group_name_H-M   'P 1'
#
loop_
_entity.id
_entity.type
_entity.pdbx_description
1 polymer ?
#
loop_
_entity_poly.entity_id
_entity_poly.type
_entity_poly.pdbx_seq_one_letter_code
_entity_poly.pdbx_strand_id
1 'polypeptide(L)'
;MYNFQTINPTVIAENMMQNSELIKQFLSLYLQQIPEDVQNLKNAVTNRNHTESASKAHHIKPTMEYVGATALRQKFQDIETAAKNQIAFEQIDLLIDEADQACSILLEEIKQYLATL
;
A
#
# COMPACT_ATOMS: atom_id res chain seq x y z
N MET A 1 16.68 -3.85 17.86
CA MET A 1 16.78 -2.96 16.69
C MET A 1 15.79 -3.51 15.69
N TYR A 2 14.76 -2.76 15.31
CA TYR A 2 13.78 -3.23 14.34
C TYR A 2 14.44 -3.33 12.96
N ASN A 3 14.18 -4.42 12.24
CA ASN A 3 14.63 -4.59 10.86
C ASN A 3 13.43 -4.37 9.94
N PHE A 4 13.32 -3.18 9.37
CA PHE A 4 12.24 -2.84 8.45
C PHE A 4 12.59 -3.37 7.06
N GLN A 5 11.77 -4.27 6.55
CA GLN A 5 11.93 -4.91 5.24
C GLN A 5 11.10 -4.21 4.16
N THR A 6 10.01 -3.55 4.57
CA THR A 6 9.03 -2.97 3.65
C THR A 6 9.05 -1.45 3.70
N ILE A 7 8.98 -0.84 4.89
CA ILE A 7 9.06 0.62 5.04
C ILE A 7 10.51 1.08 5.07
N ASN A 8 10.72 2.34 4.68
CA ASN A 8 12.00 3.02 4.84
C ASN A 8 11.83 4.24 5.76
N PRO A 9 12.24 4.15 7.04
CA PRO A 9 12.13 5.26 8.00
C PRO A 9 12.80 6.55 7.56
N THR A 10 13.94 6.47 6.84
CA THR A 10 14.63 7.64 6.31
C THR A 10 13.77 8.35 5.27
N VAL A 11 13.18 7.60 4.33
CA VAL A 11 12.28 8.15 3.31
C VAL A 11 11.02 8.74 3.95
N ILE A 12 10.42 8.05 4.93
CA ILE A 12 9.26 8.57 5.67
C ILE A 12 9.61 9.90 6.32
N ALA A 13 10.74 9.97 7.00
CA ALA A 13 11.13 11.16 7.73
C ALA A 13 11.46 12.31 6.76
N GLU A 14 12.14 12.05 5.65
CA GLU A 14 12.38 13.05 4.58
C GLU A 14 11.07 13.58 3.98
N ASN A 15 10.13 12.70 3.63
CA ASN A 15 8.81 13.06 3.10
C ASN A 15 7.99 13.91 4.09
N MET A 16 8.21 13.73 5.38
CA MET A 16 7.53 14.45 6.46
C MET A 16 8.41 15.55 7.08
N MET A 17 9.42 16.03 6.36
CA MET A 17 10.29 17.16 6.76
C MET A 17 10.99 16.95 8.12
N GLN A 18 11.31 15.71 8.47
CA GLN A 18 11.86 15.29 9.76
C GLN A 18 10.99 15.67 10.96
N ASN A 19 9.69 15.93 10.75
CA ASN A 19 8.77 16.33 11.79
C ASN A 19 8.05 15.11 12.39
N SER A 20 8.40 14.77 13.63
CA SER A 20 7.87 13.60 14.33
C SER A 20 6.36 13.65 14.56
N GLU A 21 5.77 14.83 14.76
CA GLU A 21 4.31 14.97 14.91
C GLU A 21 3.59 14.68 13.60
N LEU A 22 4.11 15.19 12.47
CA LEU A 22 3.57 14.88 11.14
C LEU A 22 3.70 13.39 10.83
N ILE A 23 4.88 12.79 11.10
CA ILE A 23 5.09 11.36 10.91
C ILE A 23 4.05 10.56 11.70
N LYS A 24 3.84 10.88 12.98
CA LYS A 24 2.85 10.18 13.83
C LYS A 24 1.42 10.30 13.27
N GLN A 25 1.02 11.50 12.83
CA GLN A 25 -0.31 11.73 12.27
C GLN A 25 -0.53 10.96 10.97
N PHE A 26 0.38 11.06 10.00
CA PHE A 26 0.25 10.40 8.71
C PHE A 26 0.33 8.88 8.80
N LEU A 27 1.27 8.35 9.59
CA LEU A 27 1.37 6.90 9.77
C LEU A 27 0.14 6.32 10.49
N SER A 28 -0.43 7.05 11.45
CA SER A 28 -1.68 6.63 12.10
C SER A 28 -2.86 6.62 11.13
N LEU A 29 -2.91 7.60 10.20
CA LEU A 29 -3.90 7.62 9.13
C LEU A 29 -3.72 6.41 8.19
N TYR A 30 -2.49 6.12 7.77
CA TYR A 30 -2.20 4.99 6.88
C TYR A 30 -2.53 3.63 7.50
N LEU A 31 -2.43 3.48 8.83
CA LEU A 31 -2.89 2.28 9.52
C LEU A 31 -4.38 1.99 9.32
N GLN A 32 -5.20 3.01 9.08
CA GLN A 32 -6.63 2.87 8.80
C GLN A 32 -6.93 2.85 7.31
N GLN A 33 -6.26 3.72 6.55
CA GLN A 33 -6.54 3.93 5.13
C GLN A 33 -6.10 2.74 4.26
N ILE A 34 -4.92 2.15 4.51
CA ILE A 34 -4.39 1.08 3.64
C ILE A 34 -5.32 -0.15 3.64
N PRO A 35 -5.80 -0.68 4.79
CA PRO A 35 -6.78 -1.76 4.80
C PRO A 35 -8.06 -1.43 4.02
N GLU A 36 -8.57 -0.21 4.15
CA GLU A 36 -9.77 0.24 3.45
C GLU A 36 -9.55 0.29 1.93
N ASP A 37 -8.43 0.86 1.49
CA ASP A 37 -8.10 0.97 0.07
C ASP A 37 -7.91 -0.42 -0.57
N VAL A 38 -7.23 -1.34 0.12
CA VAL A 38 -7.08 -2.73 -0.35
C VAL A 38 -8.43 -3.43 -0.41
N GLN A 39 -9.30 -3.25 0.58
CA GLN A 39 -10.65 -3.82 0.56
C GLN A 39 -11.49 -3.26 -0.60
N ASN A 40 -11.39 -1.96 -0.86
CA ASN A 40 -12.07 -1.31 -1.99
C ASN A 40 -11.57 -1.86 -3.34
N LEU A 41 -10.28 -2.13 -3.46
CA LEU A 41 -9.70 -2.79 -4.64
C LEU A 41 -10.23 -4.21 -4.81
N LYS A 42 -10.27 -5.02 -3.74
CA LYS A 42 -10.87 -6.37 -3.77
C LYS A 42 -12.34 -6.36 -4.20
N ASN A 43 -13.10 -5.38 -3.71
CA ASN A 43 -14.50 -5.20 -4.08
C ASN A 43 -14.65 -4.88 -5.57
N ALA A 44 -13.80 -4.02 -6.13
CA ALA A 44 -13.82 -3.68 -7.56
C ALA A 44 -13.56 -4.90 -8.45
N VAL A 45 -12.64 -5.77 -8.05
CA VAL A 45 -12.36 -7.03 -8.76
C VAL A 45 -13.52 -8.02 -8.62
N THR A 46 -14.09 -8.17 -7.42
CA THR A 46 -15.27 -9.01 -7.18
C THR A 46 -16.46 -8.56 -8.05
N ASN A 47 -16.63 -7.24 -8.20
CA ASN A 47 -17.66 -6.63 -9.05
C ASN A 47 -17.33 -6.69 -10.55
N ARG A 48 -16.22 -7.33 -10.92
CA ARG A 48 -15.75 -7.49 -12.31
C ARG A 48 -15.60 -6.16 -13.04
N ASN A 49 -15.07 -5.15 -12.35
CA ASN A 49 -14.88 -3.81 -12.89
C ASN A 49 -13.39 -3.50 -13.09
N HIS A 50 -12.87 -3.74 -14.30
CA HIS A 50 -11.46 -3.46 -14.64
C HIS A 50 -11.09 -1.99 -14.46
N THR A 51 -11.96 -1.06 -14.89
CA THR A 51 -11.71 0.38 -14.80
C THR A 51 -11.56 0.83 -13.36
N GLU A 52 -12.46 0.37 -12.49
CA GLU A 52 -12.41 0.69 -11.07
C GLU A 52 -11.23 0.00 -10.38
N SER A 53 -10.94 -1.26 -10.73
CA SER A 53 -9.76 -1.98 -10.20
C SER A 53 -8.46 -1.26 -10.53
N ALA A 54 -8.30 -0.79 -11.77
CA ALA A 54 -7.15 0.00 -12.19
C ALA A 54 -7.06 1.33 -11.43
N SER A 55 -8.19 2.02 -11.27
CA SER A 55 -8.26 3.28 -10.51
C SER A 55 -7.87 3.08 -9.05
N LYS A 56 -8.45 2.09 -8.36
CA LYS A 56 -8.14 1.80 -6.96
C LYS A 56 -6.66 1.43 -6.76
N ALA A 57 -6.10 0.58 -7.62
CA ALA A 57 -4.67 0.27 -7.58
C ALA A 57 -3.80 1.53 -7.81
N HIS A 58 -4.21 2.43 -8.70
CA HIS A 58 -3.53 3.70 -8.93
C HIS A 58 -3.50 4.58 -7.67
N HIS A 59 -4.62 4.68 -6.95
CA HIS A 59 -4.75 5.50 -5.75
C HIS A 59 -3.88 5.02 -4.57
N ILE A 60 -3.57 3.72 -4.48
CA ILE A 60 -2.75 3.16 -3.38
C ILE A 60 -1.25 3.43 -3.58
N LYS A 61 -0.78 3.48 -4.84
CA LYS A 61 0.65 3.62 -5.16
C LYS A 61 1.35 4.80 -4.48
N PRO A 62 0.81 6.04 -4.48
CA PRO A 62 1.44 7.16 -3.80
C PRO A 62 1.67 6.90 -2.30
N THR A 63 0.72 6.25 -1.62
CA THR A 63 0.87 5.89 -0.20
C THR A 63 2.07 5.00 0.04
N MET A 64 2.30 4.01 -0.84
CA MET A 64 3.48 3.13 -0.77
C MET A 64 4.78 3.90 -1.03
N GLU A 65 4.75 4.88 -1.93
CA GLU A 65 5.89 5.74 -2.24
C GLU A 65 6.27 6.62 -1.04
N TYR A 66 5.29 7.19 -0.33
CA TYR A 66 5.52 8.00 0.87
C TYR A 66 6.21 7.24 2.00
N VAL A 67 5.96 5.93 2.11
CA VAL A 67 6.55 5.07 3.14
C VAL A 67 7.81 4.33 2.67
N GLY A 68 8.26 4.58 1.43
CA GLY A 68 9.43 3.93 0.85
C GLY A 68 9.23 2.46 0.48
N ALA A 69 8.00 1.98 0.42
CA ALA A 69 7.64 0.59 0.10
C ALA A 69 7.65 0.33 -1.42
N THR A 70 8.83 0.49 -2.04
CA THR A 70 9.00 0.41 -3.51
C THR A 70 8.52 -0.92 -4.10
N ALA A 71 8.78 -2.05 -3.43
CA ALA A 71 8.31 -3.36 -3.89
C ALA A 71 6.77 -3.45 -3.89
N LEU A 72 6.13 -2.88 -2.87
CA LEU A 72 4.67 -2.89 -2.72
C LEU A 72 4.02 -1.93 -3.74
N ARG A 73 4.64 -0.77 -3.97
CA ARG A 73 4.27 0.13 -5.07
C ARG A 73 4.29 -0.58 -6.42
N GLN A 74 5.30 -1.42 -6.69
CA GLN A 74 5.38 -2.18 -7.93
C GLN A 74 4.25 -3.23 -8.03
N LYS A 75 3.92 -3.93 -6.94
CA LYS A 75 2.77 -4.85 -6.94
C LYS A 75 1.46 -4.15 -7.31
N PHE A 76 1.19 -2.95 -6.77
CA PHE A 76 0.03 -2.17 -7.17
C PHE A 76 0.11 -1.64 -8.62
N GLN A 77 1.31 -1.37 -9.13
CA GLN A 77 1.50 -1.06 -10.55
C GLN A 77 1.16 -2.26 -11.45
N ASP A 78 1.51 -3.47 -11.02
CA ASP A 78 1.23 -4.70 -11.77
C ASP A 78 -0.28 -4.98 -11.79
N ILE A 79 -0.98 -4.79 -10.66
CA ILE A 79 -2.45 -4.86 -10.58
C ILE A 79 -3.10 -3.83 -11.50
N GLU A 80 -2.66 -2.56 -11.46
CA GLU A 80 -3.19 -1.51 -12.33
C GLU A 80 -3.01 -1.88 -13.81
N THR A 81 -1.83 -2.38 -14.17
CA THR A 81 -1.50 -2.79 -15.55
C THR A 81 -2.36 -3.97 -15.99
N ALA A 82 -2.51 -4.99 -15.15
CA ALA A 82 -3.34 -6.15 -15.42
C ALA A 82 -4.82 -5.76 -15.63
N ALA A 83 -5.34 -4.87 -14.77
CA ALA A 83 -6.69 -4.36 -14.90
C ALA A 83 -6.88 -3.53 -16.19
N LYS A 84 -5.94 -2.64 -16.54
CA LYS A 84 -5.98 -1.87 -17.79
C LYS A 84 -5.93 -2.75 -19.04
N ASN A 85 -5.18 -3.84 -18.98
CA ASN A 85 -5.08 -4.82 -20.05
C ASN A 85 -6.24 -5.83 -20.08
N GLN A 86 -7.25 -5.66 -19.21
CA GLN A 86 -8.41 -6.54 -19.10
C GLN A 86 -8.06 -8.01 -18.89
N ILE A 87 -6.99 -8.26 -18.11
CA ILE A 87 -6.61 -9.61 -17.71
C ILE A 87 -7.76 -10.25 -16.89
N ALA A 88 -7.83 -11.58 -16.90
CA ALA A 88 -8.83 -12.34 -16.15
C ALA A 88 -8.79 -11.99 -14.65
N PHE A 89 -9.97 -11.80 -14.05
CA PHE A 89 -10.10 -11.35 -12.65
C PHE A 89 -9.45 -12.32 -11.67
N GLU A 90 -9.46 -13.62 -11.97
CA GLU A 90 -8.79 -14.65 -11.16
C GLU A 90 -7.28 -14.42 -11.07
N GLN A 91 -6.65 -13.89 -12.13
CA GLN A 91 -5.22 -13.54 -12.10
C GLN A 91 -4.98 -12.23 -11.35
N ILE A 92 -5.91 -11.28 -11.45
CA ILE A 92 -5.84 -10.00 -10.71
C ILE A 92 -6.01 -10.26 -9.21
N ASP A 93 -6.91 -11.16 -8.82
CA ASP A 93 -7.11 -11.59 -7.43
C ASP A 93 -5.83 -12.18 -6.84
N LEU A 94 -5.11 -13.04 -7.57
CA LEU A 94 -3.82 -13.57 -7.10
C LEU A 94 -2.79 -12.47 -6.84
N LEU A 95 -2.72 -11.45 -7.72
CA LEU A 95 -1.84 -10.30 -7.51
C LEU A 95 -2.25 -9.48 -6.29
N ILE A 96 -3.56 -9.32 -6.05
CA ILE A 96 -4.09 -8.62 -4.88
C ILE A 96 -3.80 -9.38 -3.60
N ASP A 97 -3.93 -10.71 -3.59
CA ASP A 97 -3.61 -11.54 -2.42
C ASP A 97 -2.14 -11.40 -2.01
N GLU A 98 -1.23 -11.40 -2.99
CA GLU A 98 0.18 -11.14 -2.72
C GLU A 98 0.43 -9.72 -2.18
N ALA A 99 -0.26 -8.72 -2.73
CA ALA A 99 -0.14 -7.34 -2.27
C ALA A 99 -0.69 -7.17 -0.86
N ASP A 100 -1.81 -7.81 -0.53
CA ASP A 100 -2.46 -7.75 0.78
C ASP A 100 -1.62 -8.38 1.90
N GLN A 101 -0.97 -9.51 1.61
CA GLN A 101 0.00 -10.13 2.53
C GLN A 101 1.17 -9.17 2.82
N ALA A 102 1.70 -8.53 1.79
CA ALA A 102 2.77 -7.55 1.95
C ALA A 102 2.30 -6.26 2.66
N CYS A 103 1.05 -5.82 2.44
CA CYS A 103 0.42 -4.74 3.22
C CYS A 103 0.31 -5.09 4.70
N SER A 104 0.01 -6.35 5.05
CA SER A 104 -0.04 -6.77 6.46
C SER A 104 1.32 -6.61 7.15
N ILE A 105 2.42 -6.96 6.47
CA ILE A 105 3.79 -6.74 6.97
C ILE A 105 4.07 -5.24 7.11
N LEU A 106 3.74 -4.45 6.08
CA LEU A 106 3.89 -2.99 6.10
C LEU A 106 3.19 -2.37 7.31
N LEU A 107 1.95 -2.76 7.60
CA LEU A 107 1.16 -2.22 8.71
C LEU A 107 1.79 -2.54 10.07
N GLU A 108 2.33 -3.75 10.25
CA GLU A 108 3.06 -4.10 11.46
C GLU A 108 4.36 -3.30 11.61
N GLU A 109 5.10 -3.08 10.51
CA GLU A 109 6.30 -2.24 10.52
C GLU A 109 5.97 -0.77 10.84
N ILE A 110 4.85 -0.24 10.32
CA ILE A 110 4.38 1.11 10.67
C ILE A 110 4.11 1.21 12.18
N LYS A 111 3.43 0.22 12.79
CA LYS A 111 3.19 0.18 14.24
C LYS A 111 4.50 0.14 15.03
N GLN A 112 5.45 -0.68 14.59
CA GLN A 112 6.77 -0.78 15.23
C GLN A 112 7.53 0.55 15.14
N TYR A 113 7.51 1.21 13.98
CA TYR A 113 8.16 2.51 13.81
C TYR A 113 7.51 3.60 14.66
N LEU A 114 6.18 3.65 14.71
CA LEU A 114 5.44 4.56 15.59
C LEU A 114 5.83 4.39 17.07
N ALA A 115 6.08 3.14 17.51
CA ALA A 115 6.52 2.87 18.89
C ALA A 115 7.96 3.34 19.19
N THR A 116 8.73 3.73 18.17
CA THR A 116 10.09 4.27 18.34
C THR A 116 10.15 5.80 18.35
N LEU A 117 9.04 6.47 18.01
CA LEU A 117 8.92 7.94 17.91
C LEU A 117 8.30 8.54 19.16
#